data_AF-A0A2W2B3J9-F1
#
_entry.id   AF-A0A2W2B3J9-F1
#
_cell.length_a   1.000
_cell.length_b   1.000
_cell.length_c   1.000
_cell.angle_alpha   90.00
_cell.angle_beta   90.00
_cell.angle_gamma   90.00
#
_symmetry.space_group_name_H-M   'P 1'
#
loop_
_entity.id
_entity.type
_entity.pdbx_description
1 polymer ?
#
loop_
_entity_poly.entity_id
_entity_poly.type
_entity_poly.pdbx_seq_one_letter_code
_entity_poly.pdbx_strand_id
1 'polypeptide(L)'
;MRLATFNLLHGRSLTDGLVDPTRLAAAVAALDADVLALQEVDRDQSRSGNLDLTAVAAQALHATEHRFAAALVGTPGETFRPLTHDDDGHGEPCYGVGLISRHPVTAWRVTRLG
;
A
#
# COMPACT_ATOMS: atom_id res chain seq x y z
N MET A 1 2.10 -4.47 21.97
CA MET A 1 2.13 -4.74 20.53
C MET A 1 0.71 -4.66 19.98
N ARG A 2 0.45 -3.75 19.04
CA ARG A 2 -0.82 -3.57 18.34
C ARG A 2 -0.66 -3.99 16.88
N LEU A 3 -1.48 -4.94 16.45
CA LEU A 3 -1.56 -5.38 15.05
C LEU A 3 -2.87 -4.86 14.48
N ALA A 4 -2.81 -4.32 13.26
CA ALA A 4 -3.98 -3.82 12.57
C ALA A 4 -3.95 -4.20 11.09
N THR A 5 -5.13 -4.20 10.48
CA THR A 5 -5.30 -4.29 9.04
C THR A 5 -6.14 -3.12 8.56
N PHE A 6 -5.82 -2.57 7.39
CA PHE A 6 -6.57 -1.46 6.79
C PHE A 6 -6.64 -1.62 5.28
N ASN A 7 -7.85 -1.81 4.77
CA ASN A 7 -8.13 -1.72 3.34
C ASN A 7 -8.23 -0.25 2.95
N LEU A 8 -7.35 0.20 2.05
CA LEU A 8 -7.24 1.61 1.68
C LEU A 8 -8.27 2.05 0.65
N LEU A 9 -8.94 1.11 -0.03
CA LEU A 9 -9.72 1.40 -1.24
C LEU A 9 -8.93 2.34 -2.15
N HIS A 10 -7.68 1.97 -2.47
CA HIS A 10 -6.74 2.78 -3.27
C HIS A 10 -6.58 4.25 -2.81
N GLY A 11 -6.68 4.48 -1.50
CA GLY A 11 -6.57 5.78 -0.85
C GLY A 11 -7.83 6.64 -0.92
N ARG A 12 -8.93 6.11 -1.45
CA ARG A 12 -10.18 6.85 -1.68
C ARG A 12 -10.97 7.00 -0.40
N SER A 13 -11.24 8.25 -0.04
CA SER A 13 -12.15 8.63 1.04
C SER A 13 -13.58 8.20 0.74
N LEU A 14 -14.25 7.58 1.72
CA LEU A 14 -15.69 7.25 1.62
C LEU A 14 -16.60 8.48 1.73
N THR A 15 -16.08 9.60 2.26
CA THR A 15 -16.86 10.82 2.49
C THR A 15 -17.13 11.59 1.20
N ASP A 16 -16.11 11.72 0.36
CA ASP A 16 -16.12 12.58 -0.84
C ASP A 16 -15.49 11.90 -2.07
N GLY A 17 -14.97 10.68 -1.93
CA GLY A 17 -14.39 9.94 -3.04
C GLY A 17 -13.02 10.46 -3.49
N LEU A 18 -12.41 11.39 -2.76
CA LEU A 18 -11.10 11.98 -3.10
C LEU A 18 -9.96 11.18 -2.46
N VAL A 19 -8.79 11.21 -3.10
CA VAL A 19 -7.54 10.74 -2.51
C VAL A 19 -6.79 11.95 -1.96
N ASP A 20 -6.61 11.99 -0.64
CA ASP A 20 -5.87 13.04 0.07
C ASP A 20 -4.83 12.37 0.99
N PRO A 21 -3.52 12.51 0.70
CA PRO A 21 -2.48 11.86 1.50
C PRO A 21 -2.44 12.31 2.95
N THR A 22 -2.88 13.55 3.25
CA THR A 22 -2.91 14.07 4.62
C THR A 22 -3.98 13.36 5.43
N ARG A 23 -5.17 13.15 4.82
CA ARG A 23 -6.26 12.40 5.46
C ARG A 23 -5.93 10.93 5.63
N LEU A 24 -5.30 10.33 4.61
CA LEU A 24 -4.79 8.95 4.70
C LEU A 24 -3.79 8.81 5.86
N ALA A 25 -2.79 9.70 5.92
CA ALA A 25 -1.80 9.70 6.99
C ALA A 25 -2.45 9.86 8.38
N ALA A 26 -3.41 10.77 8.53
CA ALA A 26 -4.13 10.96 9.79
C ALA A 26 -4.93 9.70 10.21
N ALA A 27 -5.62 9.06 9.26
CA ALA A 27 -6.35 7.82 9.51
C ALA A 27 -5.42 6.68 9.93
N VAL A 28 -4.28 6.53 9.24
CA VAL A 28 -3.25 5.54 9.57
C VAL A 28 -2.63 5.81 10.94
N ALA A 29 -2.27 7.06 11.25
CA ALA A 29 -1.70 7.44 12.54
C ALA A 29 -2.66 7.15 13.70
N ALA A 30 -3.97 7.34 13.49
CA ALA A 30 -5.00 7.05 14.49
C ALA A 30 -5.14 5.55 14.82
N LEU A 31 -4.73 4.64 13.91
CA LEU A 31 -4.65 3.21 14.23
C LEU A 31 -3.56 2.90 15.26
N ASP A 32 -2.49 3.73 15.28
CA ASP A 32 -1.33 3.61 16.17
C ASP A 32 -0.83 2.16 16.28
N ALA A 33 -0.67 1.52 15.11
CA ALA A 33 -0.27 0.12 15.01
C ALA A 33 1.25 -0.04 15.09
N ASP A 34 1.71 -1.09 15.77
CA ASP A 34 3.12 -1.52 15.74
C ASP A 34 3.42 -2.29 14.44
N VAL A 35 2.43 -3.03 13.94
CA VAL A 35 2.45 -3.71 12.64
C VAL A 35 1.13 -3.47 11.91
N LEU A 36 1.18 -2.96 10.68
CA LEU A 36 0.02 -2.65 9.87
C LEU A 36 0.06 -3.39 8.52
N ALA A 37 -0.95 -4.21 8.27
CA ALA A 37 -1.18 -4.83 6.97
C ALA A 37 -2.16 -3.95 6.15
N LEU A 38 -1.80 -3.64 4.91
CA LEU A 38 -2.60 -2.82 4.01
C LEU A 38 -3.15 -3.67 2.86
N GLN A 39 -4.41 -3.42 2.48
CA GLN A 39 -5.03 -3.97 1.28
C GLN A 39 -5.40 -2.85 0.31
N GLU A 40 -5.54 -3.23 -0.96
CA GLU A 40 -5.97 -2.32 -2.04
C GLU A 40 -5.07 -1.09 -2.19
N VAL A 41 -3.77 -1.33 -2.18
CA VAL A 41 -2.77 -0.27 -2.17
C VAL A 41 -2.37 0.06 -3.60
N ASP A 42 -2.56 1.32 -3.98
CA ASP A 42 -2.00 1.88 -5.22
C ASP A 42 -0.54 2.31 -5.01
N ARG A 43 0.26 2.14 -6.06
CA ARG A 43 1.58 2.76 -6.25
C ARG A 43 1.65 3.34 -7.67
N ASP A 44 2.06 4.59 -7.79
CA ASP A 44 2.26 5.29 -9.07
C ASP A 44 1.00 5.34 -9.97
N GLN A 45 -0.18 5.29 -9.35
CA GLN A 45 -1.46 5.35 -10.06
C GLN A 45 -1.95 6.80 -10.14
N SER A 46 -2.41 7.22 -11.31
CA SER A 46 -2.91 8.59 -11.53
C SER A 46 -4.07 8.95 -10.60
N ARG A 47 -4.97 8.00 -10.34
CA ARG A 47 -6.13 8.16 -9.43
C ARG A 47 -5.74 8.39 -7.96
N SER A 48 -4.53 8.01 -7.56
CA SER A 48 -3.98 8.22 -6.22
C SER A 48 -2.93 9.34 -6.18
N GLY A 49 -2.82 10.13 -7.25
CA GLY A 49 -1.85 11.23 -7.35
C GLY A 49 -0.42 10.75 -7.63
N ASN A 50 -0.25 9.55 -8.19
CA ASN A 50 1.04 8.90 -8.43
C ASN A 50 1.87 8.71 -7.15
N LEU A 51 1.19 8.47 -6.03
CA LEU A 51 1.84 8.28 -4.73
C LEU A 51 2.16 6.80 -4.49
N ASP A 52 3.15 6.56 -3.63
CA ASP A 52 3.31 5.28 -2.94
C ASP A 52 2.53 5.32 -1.63
N LEU A 53 1.32 4.73 -1.62
CA LEU A 53 0.47 4.75 -0.45
C LEU A 53 1.01 3.92 0.72
N THR A 54 1.87 2.92 0.47
CA THR A 54 2.55 2.18 1.56
C THR A 54 3.56 3.09 2.25
N ALA A 55 4.33 3.86 1.47
CA ALA A 55 5.30 4.81 2.01
C ALA A 55 4.62 5.93 2.83
N VAL A 56 3.51 6.48 2.33
CA VAL A 56 2.70 7.48 3.07
C VAL A 56 2.24 6.92 4.41
N ALA A 57 1.70 5.70 4.44
CA ALA A 57 1.26 5.05 5.67
C ALA A 57 2.43 4.73 6.63
N ALA A 58 3.59 4.31 6.11
CA ALA A 58 4.77 4.04 6.92
C ALA A 58 5.31 5.31 7.59
N GLN A 59 5.36 6.42 6.84
CA GLN A 59 5.74 7.73 7.37
C GLN A 59 4.79 8.20 8.48
N ALA A 60 3.47 8.01 8.29
CA ALA A 60 2.47 8.36 9.29
C ALA A 60 2.60 7.58 10.60
N LEU A 61 3.09 6.34 10.53
CA LEU A 61 3.40 5.54 11.73
C LEU A 61 4.78 5.78 12.30
N HIS A 62 5.63 6.62 11.67
CA HIS A 62 7.06 6.70 12.00
C HIS A 62 7.76 5.33 11.97
N ALA A 63 7.31 4.45 11.07
CA ALA A 63 7.85 3.11 10.92
C ALA A 63 9.13 3.14 10.07
N THR A 64 10.16 2.42 10.53
CA THR A 64 11.44 2.30 9.81
C THR A 64 11.40 1.23 8.73
N GLU A 65 10.49 0.26 8.84
CA GLU A 65 10.40 -0.90 7.96
C GLU A 65 9.04 -0.94 7.28
N HIS A 66 9.03 -1.03 5.96
CA HIS A 66 7.82 -1.28 5.20
C HIS A 66 8.13 -1.96 3.88
N ARG A 67 7.17 -2.73 3.37
CA ARG A 67 7.26 -3.36 2.06
C ARG A 67 5.90 -3.38 1.38
N PHE A 68 5.86 -2.84 0.17
CA PHE A 68 4.78 -3.09 -0.78
C PHE A 68 5.06 -4.38 -1.55
N ALA A 69 4.02 -5.13 -1.86
CA ALA A 69 4.04 -6.24 -2.78
C ALA A 69 2.93 -6.06 -3.81
N ALA A 70 3.31 -5.77 -5.05
CA ALA A 70 2.38 -5.70 -6.17
C ALA A 70 1.75 -7.07 -6.42
N ALA A 71 0.45 -7.08 -6.68
CA ALA A 71 -0.27 -8.21 -7.22
C ALA A 71 -0.56 -8.01 -8.71
N LEU A 72 -0.80 -6.75 -9.11
CA LEU A 72 -1.15 -6.35 -10.47
C LEU A 72 -0.22 -5.22 -10.93
N VAL A 73 0.08 -5.21 -12.22
CA VAL A 73 0.67 -4.08 -12.94
C VAL A 73 -0.40 -3.49 -13.85
N GLY A 74 -0.53 -2.16 -13.86
CA GLY A 74 -1.63 -1.41 -14.46
C GLY A 74 -2.76 -1.10 -13.48
N THR A 75 -3.84 -0.53 -14.01
CA THR A 75 -4.96 0.01 -13.21
C THR A 75 -6.11 -1.00 -13.12
N PRO A 76 -6.47 -1.49 -11.91
CA PRO A 76 -7.67 -2.30 -11.73
C PRO A 76 -8.94 -1.51 -12.11
N GLY A 77 -9.79 -2.14 -12.92
CA GLY A 77 -10.98 -1.49 -13.53
C GLY A 77 -10.72 -0.90 -14.92
N GLU A 78 -9.46 -0.85 -15.36
CA GLU A 78 -9.06 -0.46 -16.71
C GLU A 78 -8.25 -1.59 -17.35
N THR A 79 -6.98 -1.34 -17.71
CA THR A 79 -6.05 -2.34 -18.22
C THR A 79 -5.05 -2.71 -17.14
N PHE A 80 -4.97 -3.99 -16.83
CA PHE A 80 -3.99 -4.53 -15.88
C PHE A 80 -3.60 -5.96 -16.27
N ARG A 81 -2.51 -6.43 -15.68
CA ARG A 81 -2.03 -7.80 -15.77
C ARG A 81 -1.49 -8.27 -14.42
N PRO A 82 -1.52 -9.59 -14.13
CA PRO A 82 -0.87 -10.13 -12.94
C PRO A 82 0.63 -9.83 -12.96
N LEU A 83 1.19 -9.45 -11.81
CA LEU A 83 2.65 -9.37 -11.64
C LEU A 83 3.24 -10.79 -11.71
N THR A 84 4.27 -11.00 -12.54
CA THR A 84 4.93 -12.31 -12.67
C THR A 84 6.36 -12.27 -12.15
N HIS A 85 7.15 -13.31 -12.37
CA HIS A 85 8.57 -13.31 -11.99
C HIS A 85 9.41 -12.47 -12.96
N ASP A 86 9.08 -12.53 -14.26
CA ASP A 86 9.84 -11.89 -15.33
C ASP A 86 9.37 -10.45 -15.62
N ASP A 87 8.36 -10.00 -14.87
CA ASP A 87 7.73 -8.70 -14.99
C ASP A 87 7.47 -8.15 -13.58
N ASP A 88 8.34 -7.25 -13.15
CA ASP A 88 8.28 -6.59 -11.85
C ASP A 88 7.48 -5.27 -11.87
N GLY A 89 6.87 -4.92 -13.01
CA GLY A 89 6.11 -3.69 -13.20
C GLY A 89 6.95 -2.41 -13.07
N HIS A 90 8.26 -2.48 -13.32
CA HIS A 90 9.15 -1.35 -13.15
C HIS A 90 8.73 -0.12 -13.96
N GLY A 91 8.44 0.98 -13.26
CA GLY A 91 8.04 2.25 -13.86
C GLY A 91 6.58 2.29 -14.33
N GLU A 92 5.81 1.25 -14.04
CA GLU A 92 4.38 1.18 -14.33
C GLU A 92 3.54 1.29 -13.04
N PRO A 93 2.31 1.81 -13.14
CA PRO A 93 1.38 1.80 -12.02
C PRO A 93 1.17 0.39 -11.50
N CYS A 94 1.12 0.22 -10.18
CA CYS A 94 0.95 -1.08 -9.55
C CYS A 94 -0.15 -1.05 -8.50
N TYR A 95 -0.77 -2.20 -8.28
CA TYR A 95 -1.78 -2.42 -7.24
C TYR A 95 -1.49 -3.69 -6.46
N GLY A 96 -1.64 -3.64 -5.13
CA GLY A 96 -1.34 -4.79 -4.29
C GLY A 96 -1.59 -4.57 -2.81
N VAL A 97 -0.67 -5.10 -2.00
CA VAL A 97 -0.73 -5.08 -0.53
C VAL A 97 0.53 -4.45 0.04
N GLY A 98 0.42 -3.95 1.28
CA GLY A 98 1.56 -3.39 2.02
C GLY A 98 1.69 -4.03 3.40
N LEU A 99 2.91 -4.09 3.93
CA LEU A 99 3.18 -4.47 5.31
C LEU A 99 4.16 -3.47 5.92
N ILE A 100 3.81 -2.91 7.06
CA ILE A 100 4.56 -1.87 7.77
C ILE A 100 4.87 -2.36 9.18
N SER A 101 6.08 -2.10 9.67
CA SER A 101 6.53 -2.47 11.02
C SER A 101 7.34 -1.35 11.67
N ARG A 102 7.01 -1.02 12.92
CA ARG A 102 7.83 -0.17 13.80
C ARG A 102 9.01 -0.93 14.43
N HIS A 103 9.04 -2.25 14.29
CA HIS A 103 10.11 -3.12 14.77
C HIS A 103 11.03 -3.54 13.61
N PRO A 104 12.32 -3.85 13.88
CA PRO A 104 13.24 -4.35 12.85
C PRO A 104 12.71 -5.60 12.15
N VAL A 105 12.78 -5.61 10.82
CA VAL A 105 12.40 -6.77 9.99
C VAL A 105 13.65 -7.55 9.63
N THR A 106 13.69 -8.83 10.00
CA THR A 106 14.84 -9.70 9.73
C THR A 106 14.82 -10.32 8.34
N ALA A 107 13.63 -10.55 7.79
CA ALA A 107 13.45 -11.06 6.45
C ALA A 107 12.06 -10.71 5.92
N TRP A 108 11.99 -10.48 4.61
CA TRP A 108 10.74 -10.34 3.88
C TRP A 108 10.47 -11.59 3.04
N ARG A 109 9.22 -12.04 3.01
CA ARG A 109 8.75 -13.14 2.17
C ARG A 109 7.48 -12.70 1.46
N VAL A 110 7.44 -12.90 0.15
CA VAL A 110 6.24 -12.65 -0.67
C VAL A 110 5.80 -13.99 -1.24
N THR A 111 4.59 -14.40 -0.89
CA THR A 111 3.93 -15.58 -1.46
C THR A 111 3.02 -15.10 -2.58
N ARG A 112 3.32 -15.52 -3.81
CA ARG A 112 2.42 -15.31 -4.95
C ARG A 112 1.44 -16.48 -5.00
N LEU A 113 0.15 -16.18 -5.03
CA LEU A 113 -0.92 -17.16 -5.21
C LEU A 113 -1.23 -17.19 -6.71
N GLY A 114 -0.86 -18.29 -7.37
CA GLY A 114 -1.12 -18.52 -8.80
C GLY A 114 -2.50 -19.07 -9.08
#